data_AF-A0A967S1I4-F1
#
_entry.id   AF-A0A967S1I4-F1
#
_cell.length_a   1.000
_cell.length_b   1.000
_cell.length_c   1.000
_cell.angle_alpha   90.00
_cell.angle_beta   90.00
_cell.angle_gamma   90.00
#
_symmetry.space_group_name_H-M   'P 1'
#
loop_
_entity.id
_entity.type
_entity.pdbx_description
1 polymer ?
#
loop_
_entity_poly.entity_id
_entity_poly.type
_entity_poly.pdbx_seq_one_letter_code
_entity_poly.pdbx_strand_id
1 'polypeptide(L)' 'TVAPGAGVAVRTGCGSDGGGELHWCADGPVWSNGGDTVILQDTFGNVVAQRRYGP' A
#
# COMPACT_ATOMS: atom_id res chain seq x y z
N THR A 1 5.36 -12.51 -5.61
CA THR A 1 4.19 -12.47 -6.51
C THR A 1 2.93 -12.63 -5.68
N VAL A 2 1.79 -12.13 -6.15
CA VAL A 2 0.50 -12.26 -5.46
C VAL A 2 -0.36 -13.23 -6.25
N ALA A 3 -0.91 -14.26 -5.60
CA ALA A 3 -1.78 -15.22 -6.26
C ALA A 3 -3.10 -14.56 -6.69
N PRO A 4 -3.79 -15.08 -7.72
CA PRO A 4 -5.12 -14.60 -8.08
C PRO A 4 -6.07 -14.62 -6.87
N GLY A 5 -6.74 -13.49 -6.61
CA GLY A 5 -7.66 -13.32 -5.48
C GLY A 5 -6.99 -13.09 -4.12
N ALA A 6 -5.66 -13.20 -4.01
CA ALA A 6 -4.93 -12.82 -2.79
C ALA A 6 -4.69 -11.30 -2.73
N GLY A 7 -4.36 -10.82 -1.53
CA GLY A 7 -4.08 -9.41 -1.25
C GLY A 7 -2.69 -9.19 -0.67
N VAL A 8 -2.27 -7.93 -0.65
CA VAL A 8 -1.08 -7.45 0.08
C VAL A 8 -1.51 -6.33 1.02
N ALA A 9 -1.02 -6.36 2.25
CA ALA A 9 -1.14 -5.29 3.22
C ALA A 9 0.18 -4.55 3.37
N VAL A 10 0.14 -3.23 3.40
CA VAL A 10 1.32 -2.39 3.70
C VAL A 10 1.09 -1.71 5.04
N ARG A 11 2.05 -1.84 5.94
CA ARG A 11 2.03 -1.27 7.29
C ARG A 11 2.99 -0.10 7.39
N THR A 12 2.53 0.94 8.09
CA THR A 12 3.37 2.09 8.43
C THR A 12 4.55 1.70 9.31
N GLY A 13 4.30 0.97 10.40
CA GLY A 13 5.34 0.60 11.36
C GLY A 13 6.32 -0.44 10.83
N CYS A 14 7.33 -0.75 11.64
CA CYS A 14 8.34 -1.76 11.34
C CYS A 14 7.79 -3.18 11.55
N GLY A 15 8.35 -4.14 10.83
CA GLY A 15 8.02 -5.56 10.94
C GLY A 15 8.83 -6.38 9.94
N SER A 16 8.50 -7.66 9.82
CA SER A 16 9.15 -8.57 8.86
C SER A 16 8.27 -8.73 7.63
N ASP A 17 8.84 -8.50 6.45
CA ASP A 17 8.15 -8.69 5.18
C ASP A 17 7.93 -10.17 4.88
N GLY A 18 6.74 -10.52 4.40
CA GLY A 18 6.37 -11.90 4.08
C GLY A 18 4.88 -12.16 4.22
N GLY A 19 4.40 -13.30 3.69
CA GLY A 19 3.00 -13.71 3.86
C GLY A 19 1.94 -12.77 3.27
N GLY A 20 2.34 -11.83 2.41
CA GLY A 20 1.44 -10.78 1.90
C GLY A 20 1.43 -9.51 2.75
N GLU A 21 2.37 -9.34 3.67
CA GLU A 21 2.52 -8.13 4.47
C GLU A 21 3.90 -7.48 4.21
N LEU A 22 3.88 -6.15 4.06
CA LEU A 22 5.05 -5.31 3.82
C LEU A 22 5.08 -4.17 4.84
N HIS A 23 6.27 -3.72 5.21
CA HIS A 23 6.47 -2.71 6.24
C HIS A 23 7.32 -1.55 5.74
N TRP A 24 6.84 -0.32 5.93
CA TRP A 24 7.64 0.88 5.65
C TRP A 24 8.66 1.20 6.74
N CYS A 25 8.45 0.67 7.95
CA CYS A 25 9.28 1.00 9.11
C CYS A 25 9.40 2.51 9.36
N ALA A 26 8.27 3.21 9.21
CA ALA A 26 8.13 4.61 9.53
C ALA A 26 7.71 4.78 11.00
N ASP A 27 8.30 5.77 11.68
CA ASP A 27 8.04 6.06 13.10
C ASP A 27 6.68 6.72 13.38
N GLY A 28 5.94 7.09 12.33
CA GLY A 28 4.64 7.75 12.45
C GLY A 28 3.76 7.58 11.21
N PRO A 29 2.47 7.99 11.28
CA PRO A 29 1.52 7.84 10.19
C PRO A 29 2.02 8.45 8.89
N VAL A 30 2.08 7.64 7.83
CA VAL A 30 2.44 8.10 6.47
C VAL A 30 1.23 8.26 5.56
N TRP A 31 0.03 7.97 6.08
CA TRP A 31 -1.22 7.94 5.32
C TRP A 31 -2.41 8.39 6.18
N SER A 32 -3.35 9.11 5.57
CA SER A 32 -4.62 9.55 6.13
C SER A 32 -5.81 9.10 5.28
N ASN A 33 -6.73 8.35 5.90
CA ASN A 33 -8.02 8.01 5.29
C ASN A 33 -8.96 9.22 5.15
N GLY A 34 -8.57 10.40 5.63
CA GLY A 34 -9.35 11.63 5.53
C GLY A 34 -9.15 12.42 4.23
N GLY A 35 -8.26 11.97 3.33
CA GLY A 35 -8.00 12.73 2.10
C GLY A 35 -7.01 12.15 1.11
N ASP A 36 -6.21 11.15 1.51
CA ASP A 36 -5.10 10.69 0.68
C ASP A 36 -5.57 9.80 -0.48
N THR A 37 -4.74 9.69 -1.52
CA THR A 37 -5.00 8.86 -2.70
C THR A 37 -3.90 7.82 -2.91
N VAL A 38 -4.29 6.55 -2.99
CA VAL A 38 -3.37 5.43 -3.22
C VAL A 38 -3.30 5.21 -4.72
N ILE A 39 -2.09 5.04 -5.23
CA ILE A 39 -1.82 4.81 -6.65
C ILE A 39 -1.03 3.51 -6.74
N LEU A 40 -1.50 2.56 -7.55
CA LEU A 40 -0.75 1.38 -7.94
C LEU A 40 -0.20 1.61 -9.34
N GLN A 41 1.12 1.50 -9.49
CA GLN A 41 1.81 1.62 -10.76
C GLN A 41 2.43 0.29 -11.19
N ASP A 42 2.46 0.05 -12.50
CA ASP A 42 3.28 -1.02 -13.07
C ASP A 42 4.78 -0.66 -13.08
N THR A 43 5.61 -1.59 -13.54
CA THR A 43 7.07 -1.42 -13.62
C THR A 43 7.51 -0.35 -14.62
N PHE A 44 6.63 0.12 -15.49
CA PHE A 44 6.88 1.21 -16.44
C PHE A 44 6.37 2.56 -15.93
N GLY A 45 5.78 2.61 -14.74
CA GLY A 45 5.22 3.81 -14.12
C GLY A 45 3.78 4.12 -14.52
N ASN A 46 3.11 3.26 -15.29
CA ASN A 46 1.71 3.47 -15.66
C ASN A 46 0.81 3.23 -14.44
N VAL A 47 -0.16 4.12 -14.20
CA VAL A 47 -1.16 3.94 -13.15
C VAL A 47 -2.14 2.84 -13.58
N VAL A 48 -2.12 1.71 -12.88
CA VAL A 48 -3.03 0.58 -13.14
C VAL A 48 -4.25 0.60 -12.22
N ALA A 49 -4.16 1.26 -11.06
CA ALA A 49 -5.29 1.52 -10.20
C ALA A 49 -5.03 2.77 -9.34
N GLN A 50 -6.11 3.45 -8.96
CA GLN A 50 -6.05 4.52 -7.98
C GLN A 50 -7.29 4.50 -7.09
N ARG A 51 -7.15 4.92 -5.83
CA ARG A 51 -8.28 5.08 -4.93
C ARG A 51 -8.06 6.27 -4.00
N ARG A 52 -8.98 7.22 -4.05
CA ARG A 52 -9.02 8.35 -3.14
C ARG A 52 -9.81 8.00 -1.89
N TYR A 53 -9.31 8.45 -0.75
CA TYR A 53 -9.94 8.45 0.55
C TYR A 53 -10.26 9.89 0.94
N GLY A 54 -11.24 10.06 1.80
CA GLY A 54 -11.86 11.35 2.08
C GLY A 54 -13.17 11.16 2.81
N PRO A 55 -13.85 12.25 3.21
CA PRO A 55 -15.26 12.18 3.57
C PRO A 55 -16.11 11.63 2.41
#